data_AF-A0A024T8T5-F1
#
_entry.id   AF-A0A024T8T5-F1
#
_cell.length_a   1.000
_cell.length_b   1.000
_cell.length_c   1.000
_cell.angle_alpha   90.00
_cell.angle_beta   90.00
_cell.angle_gamma   90.00
#
_symmetry.space_group_name_H-M   'P 1'
#
loop_
_entity.id
_entity.type
_entity.pdbx_description
1 polymer ?
#
loop_
_entity_poly.entity_id
_entity_poly.type
_entity_poly.pdbx_seq_one_letter_code
_entity_poly.pdbx_strand_id
1 'polypeptide(L)'
;MADNGRRKQRRRKHKPVALGPRFSRDAQDVSKGIVNDISLFDDTVLTPYLRLGTCRYFVIKSFSEANIHKSVKYGIWTSTDTNNVTLDMAFKSDLSCIRPILLFFSVCGSKHFCGIARMTSAVNFDVTFGLWEKQKYEGYFHVEWLVLKDVPNHVLMTVELNQKSFPRACDGDEVAYNEATEFMHCYMSYPSTTSFLDDMAYYDSLQVALESKRGLTRQDQEDDAIDDLHFYLIPAASTAS
;
A
#
# COMPACT_ATOMS: atom_id res chain seq x y z
N MET A 1 38.26 45.51 -9.86
CA MET A 1 38.14 44.04 -9.91
C MET A 1 36.89 43.66 -9.13
N ALA A 2 35.81 43.28 -9.82
CA ALA A 2 34.54 42.93 -9.18
C ALA A 2 34.57 41.44 -8.80
N ASP A 3 34.51 41.17 -7.50
CA ASP A 3 34.42 39.83 -6.92
C ASP A 3 33.00 39.28 -7.12
N ASN A 4 32.86 38.32 -8.03
CA ASN A 4 31.59 37.73 -8.42
C ASN A 4 31.32 36.49 -7.57
N GLY A 5 30.83 36.70 -6.35
CA GLY A 5 30.47 35.64 -5.41
C GLY A 5 29.34 34.75 -5.94
N ARG A 6 29.70 33.62 -6.57
CA ARG A 6 28.76 32.53 -6.92
C ARG A 6 28.10 31.98 -5.65
N ARG A 7 26.86 32.40 -5.38
CA ARG A 7 25.96 31.75 -4.41
C ARG A 7 25.74 30.29 -4.83
N LYS A 8 26.40 29.35 -4.14
CA LYS A 8 26.09 27.91 -4.23
C LYS A 8 24.63 27.71 -3.81
N GLN A 9 23.76 27.28 -4.73
CA GLN A 9 22.40 26.87 -4.39
C GLN A 9 22.47 25.78 -3.30
N ARG A 10 21.88 26.05 -2.13
CA ARG A 10 21.74 25.07 -1.06
C ARG A 10 20.92 23.90 -1.61
N ARG A 11 21.54 22.72 -1.76
CA ARG A 11 20.82 21.46 -2.03
C ARG A 11 19.72 21.34 -0.97
N ARG A 12 18.46 21.29 -1.40
CA ARG A 12 17.33 21.02 -0.50
C ARG A 12 17.61 19.68 0.18
N LYS A 13 17.77 19.68 1.51
CA LYS A 13 17.88 18.42 2.27
C LYS A 13 16.56 17.66 2.04
N HIS A 14 16.64 16.41 1.58
CA HIS A 14 15.45 15.56 1.49
C HIS A 14 14.85 15.42 2.88
N LYS A 15 13.58 15.81 3.04
CA LYS A 15 12.84 15.49 4.26
C LYS A 15 12.69 13.96 4.32
N PRO A 16 12.95 13.34 5.49
CA PRO A 16 12.67 11.92 5.66
C PRO A 16 11.18 11.64 5.44
N VAL A 17 10.85 10.43 4.96
CA VAL A 17 9.46 10.00 4.87
C VAL A 17 8.87 9.95 6.29
N ALA A 18 7.65 10.44 6.46
CA ALA A 18 6.95 10.35 7.73
C ALA A 18 6.45 8.91 7.89
N LEU A 19 7.08 8.16 8.78
CA LEU A 19 6.65 6.81 9.15
C LEU A 19 5.93 6.84 10.50
N GLY A 20 5.16 5.80 10.77
CA GLY A 20 4.42 5.62 12.00
C GLY A 20 5.32 5.38 13.23
N PRO A 21 4.73 5.47 14.44
CA PRO A 21 5.43 5.34 15.71
C PRO A 21 6.28 4.08 15.86
N ARG A 22 5.94 2.94 15.22
CA ARG A 22 6.71 1.69 15.32
C ARG A 22 8.18 1.80 14.91
N PHE A 23 8.53 2.80 14.11
CA PHE A 23 9.91 3.09 13.72
C PHE A 23 10.57 4.23 14.54
N SER A 24 9.86 4.77 15.53
CA SER A 24 10.42 5.71 16.49
C SER A 24 11.33 5.00 17.48
N ARG A 25 12.36 5.70 17.97
CA ARG A 25 13.29 5.18 18.99
C ARG A 25 12.56 4.81 20.28
N ASP A 26 11.54 5.59 20.66
CA ASP A 26 10.80 5.42 21.92
C ASP A 26 9.85 4.21 21.89
N ALA A 27 9.43 3.77 20.69
CA ALA A 27 8.54 2.61 20.53
C ALA A 27 9.28 1.27 20.69
N GLN A 28 10.62 1.26 20.66
CA GLN A 28 11.42 0.06 20.85
C GLN A 28 11.48 -0.39 22.33
N ASP A 29 11.12 0.48 23.28
CA ASP A 29 11.15 0.23 24.73
C ASP A 29 9.78 -0.15 25.35
N VAL A 30 8.70 -0.10 24.57
CA VAL A 30 7.36 -0.45 25.09
C VAL A 30 7.13 -1.94 24.91
N SER A 31 6.89 -2.64 26.03
CA SER A 31 6.39 -4.02 26.06
C SER A 31 5.20 -4.16 25.10
N LYS A 32 5.43 -4.88 23.99
CA LYS A 32 4.46 -5.13 22.93
C LYS A 32 3.24 -5.80 23.54
N GLY A 33 2.18 -5.02 23.75
CA GLY A 33 0.84 -5.54 23.97
C GLY A 33 0.48 -6.34 22.73
N ILE A 34 0.49 -7.66 22.88
CA ILE A 34 0.26 -8.63 21.83
C ILE A 34 -1.15 -8.38 21.26
N VAL A 35 -1.24 -7.70 20.12
CA VAL A 35 -2.37 -7.86 19.19
C VAL A 35 -2.00 -8.99 18.25
N ASN A 36 -1.91 -10.21 18.80
CA ASN A 36 -1.77 -11.43 18.00
C ASN A 36 -3.16 -11.79 17.47
N ASP A 37 -3.52 -11.23 16.32
CA ASP A 37 -4.26 -12.06 15.38
C ASP A 37 -3.23 -12.90 14.61
N ILE A 38 -3.05 -14.13 15.10
CA ILE A 38 -2.04 -15.10 14.67
C ILE A 38 -2.12 -15.39 13.16
N SER A 39 -3.24 -15.06 12.50
CA SER A 39 -3.48 -15.31 11.08
C SER A 39 -2.81 -14.32 10.11
N LEU A 40 -2.36 -13.13 10.53
CA LEU A 40 -1.79 -12.11 9.62
C LEU A 40 -0.26 -12.17 9.49
N PHE A 41 0.41 -12.87 10.41
CA PHE A 41 1.82 -13.25 10.29
C PHE A 41 2.00 -14.69 9.78
N ASP A 42 0.91 -15.46 9.68
CA ASP A 42 0.93 -16.78 9.05
C ASP A 42 1.03 -16.62 7.53
N ASP A 43 2.26 -16.49 7.07
CA ASP A 43 2.56 -16.35 5.65
C ASP A 43 2.35 -17.65 4.85
N THR A 44 1.95 -18.76 5.48
CA THR A 44 1.58 -19.99 4.76
C THR A 44 0.39 -19.78 3.84
N VAL A 45 -0.43 -18.74 4.08
CA VAL A 45 -1.48 -18.27 3.16
C VAL A 45 -0.95 -17.94 1.75
N LEU A 46 0.35 -17.63 1.62
CA LEU A 46 1.02 -17.36 0.34
C LEU A 46 1.42 -18.63 -0.41
N THR A 47 1.48 -19.79 0.27
CA THR A 47 1.95 -21.07 -0.29
C THR A 47 1.22 -21.49 -1.58
N PRO A 48 -0.11 -21.33 -1.71
CA PRO A 48 -0.80 -21.66 -2.96
C PRO A 48 -0.29 -20.84 -4.15
N TYR A 49 0.09 -19.58 -3.93
CA TYR A 49 0.54 -18.66 -4.97
C TYR A 49 1.97 -18.97 -5.43
N LEU A 50 2.83 -19.52 -4.56
CA LEU A 50 4.16 -20.03 -4.93
C LEU A 50 4.12 -21.18 -5.94
N ARG A 51 3.00 -21.88 -6.05
CA ARG A 51 2.84 -23.03 -6.96
C ARG A 51 2.00 -22.70 -8.19
N LEU A 52 1.40 -21.51 -8.22
CA LEU A 52 0.50 -21.09 -9.26
C LEU A 52 1.25 -20.24 -10.29
N GLY A 53 1.85 -20.89 -11.28
CA GLY A 53 2.55 -20.25 -12.40
C GLY A 53 1.71 -19.28 -13.24
N THR A 54 0.39 -19.27 -13.03
CA THR A 54 -0.56 -18.40 -13.73
C THR A 54 -0.89 -17.12 -12.96
N CYS A 55 -0.43 -16.96 -11.71
CA CYS A 55 -0.61 -15.73 -10.95
C CYS A 55 0.17 -14.57 -11.58
N ARG A 56 -0.40 -13.36 -11.50
CA ARG A 56 0.28 -12.11 -11.88
C ARG A 56 0.68 -11.33 -10.64
N TYR A 57 1.73 -10.54 -10.76
CA TYR A 57 2.36 -9.90 -9.62
C TYR A 57 2.72 -8.47 -9.98
N PHE A 58 2.38 -7.52 -9.11
CA PHE A 58 2.72 -6.11 -9.30
C PHE A 58 3.32 -5.52 -8.03
N VAL A 59 4.31 -4.65 -8.18
CA VAL A 59 4.77 -3.82 -7.07
C VAL A 59 3.91 -2.58 -6.95
N ILE A 60 3.43 -2.32 -5.73
CA ILE A 60 2.65 -1.12 -5.40
C ILE A 60 3.46 -0.22 -4.48
N LYS A 61 3.63 1.05 -4.89
CA LYS A 61 4.38 2.05 -4.15
C LYS A 61 3.47 3.16 -3.66
N SER A 62 3.31 3.26 -2.34
CA SER A 62 2.62 4.38 -1.72
C SER A 62 3.59 5.48 -1.32
N PHE A 63 3.21 6.74 -1.45
CA PHE A 63 3.95 7.86 -0.87
C PHE A 63 3.56 8.15 0.59
N SER A 64 2.56 7.45 1.14
CA SER A 64 2.01 7.70 2.47
C SER A 64 1.56 6.41 3.15
N GLU A 65 2.01 6.20 4.39
CA GLU A 65 1.50 5.13 5.26
C GLU A 65 0.03 5.35 5.63
N ALA A 66 -0.45 6.60 5.65
CA ALA A 66 -1.88 6.89 5.89
C ALA A 66 -2.77 6.39 4.74
N ASN A 67 -2.24 6.14 3.54
CA ASN A 67 -2.98 5.45 2.49
C ASN A 67 -2.97 3.93 2.70
N ILE A 68 -1.87 3.36 3.23
CA ILE A 68 -1.83 1.93 3.62
C ILE A 68 -2.87 1.65 4.70
N HIS A 69 -2.97 2.52 5.72
CA HIS A 69 -4.03 2.48 6.73
C HIS A 69 -5.42 2.31 6.12
N LYS A 70 -5.80 3.22 5.21
CA LYS A 70 -7.10 3.20 4.55
C LYS A 70 -7.30 1.93 3.75
N SER A 71 -6.25 1.45 3.09
CA SER A 71 -6.33 0.20 2.34
C SER A 71 -6.60 -1.00 3.23
N VAL A 72 -5.93 -1.08 4.37
CA VAL A 72 -6.12 -2.16 5.35
C VAL A 72 -7.51 -2.07 5.97
N LYS A 73 -7.94 -0.86 6.36
CA LYS A 73 -9.22 -0.61 7.02
C LYS A 73 -10.43 -0.83 6.13
N TYR A 74 -10.37 -0.39 4.87
CA TYR A 74 -11.50 -0.36 3.95
C TYR A 74 -11.42 -1.42 2.84
N GLY A 75 -10.34 -2.20 2.77
CA GLY A 75 -10.18 -3.25 1.76
C GLY A 75 -10.15 -2.72 0.33
N ILE A 76 -9.58 -1.53 0.11
CA ILE A 76 -9.51 -0.88 -1.21
C ILE A 76 -8.12 -0.32 -1.53
N TRP A 77 -7.84 -0.13 -2.80
CA TRP A 77 -6.65 0.59 -3.26
C TRP A 77 -6.95 1.43 -4.50
N THR A 78 -6.04 2.35 -4.79
CA THR A 78 -5.96 3.08 -6.06
C THR A 78 -4.51 3.42 -6.35
N SER A 79 -4.14 3.48 -7.62
CA SER A 79 -2.82 3.88 -8.08
C SER A 79 -2.93 5.15 -8.95
N THR A 80 -1.94 5.41 -9.81
CA THR A 80 -2.05 6.42 -10.87
C THR A 80 -2.99 5.94 -11.98
N ASP A 81 -3.58 6.84 -12.75
CA ASP A 81 -4.55 6.49 -13.80
C ASP A 81 -3.99 5.44 -14.77
N THR A 82 -2.73 5.60 -15.21
CA THR A 82 -2.04 4.63 -16.08
C THR A 82 -1.94 3.24 -15.44
N ASN A 83 -1.59 3.19 -14.15
CA ASN A 83 -1.48 1.93 -13.41
C ASN A 83 -2.86 1.33 -13.13
N ASN A 84 -3.87 2.14 -12.81
CA ASN A 84 -5.26 1.70 -12.65
C ASN A 84 -5.79 1.07 -13.94
N VAL A 85 -5.55 1.70 -15.10
CA VAL A 85 -5.91 1.12 -16.41
C VAL A 85 -5.19 -0.21 -16.63
N THR A 86 -3.90 -0.30 -16.29
CA THR A 86 -3.11 -1.54 -16.43
C THR A 86 -3.63 -2.66 -15.53
N LEU A 87 -3.90 -2.37 -14.26
CA LEU A 87 -4.43 -3.31 -13.28
C LEU A 87 -5.85 -3.74 -13.62
N ASP A 88 -6.69 -2.82 -14.11
CA ASP A 88 -8.04 -3.13 -14.58
C ASP A 88 -8.02 -4.08 -15.78
N MET A 89 -7.18 -3.80 -16.78
CA MET A 89 -6.99 -4.70 -17.93
C MET A 89 -6.48 -6.07 -17.49
N ALA A 90 -5.53 -6.11 -16.54
CA ALA A 90 -5.02 -7.35 -15.99
C ALA A 90 -6.10 -8.16 -15.27
N PHE A 91 -6.90 -7.50 -14.43
CA PHE A 91 -7.99 -8.17 -13.71
C PHE A 91 -9.07 -8.67 -14.67
N LYS A 92 -9.43 -7.86 -15.67
CA LYS A 92 -10.45 -8.19 -16.67
C LYS A 92 -10.03 -9.29 -17.63
N SER A 93 -8.76 -9.36 -18.02
CA SER A 93 -8.24 -10.47 -18.85
C SER A 93 -8.35 -11.82 -18.13
N ASP A 94 -8.38 -11.77 -16.80
CA ASP A 94 -8.26 -12.92 -15.91
C ASP A 94 -9.62 -13.34 -15.29
N LEU A 95 -10.73 -12.71 -15.72
CA LEU A 95 -12.11 -13.02 -15.28
C LEU A 95 -12.56 -14.47 -15.56
N SER A 96 -11.77 -15.24 -16.32
CA SER A 96 -11.87 -16.70 -16.40
C SER A 96 -11.09 -17.39 -15.27
N CYS A 97 -11.40 -17.03 -14.01
CA CYS A 97 -11.18 -17.79 -12.77
C CYS A 97 -9.82 -18.50 -12.48
N ILE A 98 -8.74 -18.26 -13.23
CA ILE A 98 -7.51 -19.07 -13.15
C ILE A 98 -6.27 -18.26 -12.70
N ARG A 99 -6.34 -16.92 -12.62
CA ARG A 99 -5.14 -16.08 -12.41
C ARG A 99 -5.35 -14.99 -11.35
N PRO A 100 -5.01 -15.27 -10.09
CA PRO A 100 -4.96 -14.25 -9.05
C PRO A 100 -3.96 -13.15 -9.41
N ILE A 101 -4.21 -11.94 -8.92
CA ILE A 101 -3.26 -10.82 -8.99
C ILE A 101 -2.81 -10.51 -7.58
N LEU A 102 -1.51 -10.71 -7.31
CA LEU A 102 -0.87 -10.31 -6.06
C LEU A 102 -0.17 -8.97 -6.20
N LEU A 103 -0.25 -8.20 -5.13
CA LEU A 103 0.25 -6.83 -5.03
C LEU A 103 1.25 -6.77 -3.88
N PHE A 104 2.49 -6.39 -4.17
CA PHE A 104 3.58 -6.27 -3.19
C PHE A 104 3.74 -4.82 -2.76
N PHE A 105 3.33 -4.50 -1.53
CA PHE A 105 3.23 -3.13 -1.05
C PHE A 105 4.52 -2.64 -0.39
N SER A 106 4.93 -1.42 -0.72
CA SER A 106 6.03 -0.72 -0.06
C SER A 106 5.81 0.79 -0.06
N VAL A 107 6.12 1.45 1.04
CA VAL A 107 6.07 2.92 1.12
C VAL A 107 7.38 3.52 0.60
N CYS A 108 7.29 4.50 -0.30
CA CYS A 108 8.42 5.21 -0.87
C CYS A 108 9.32 5.82 0.22
N GLY A 109 10.59 5.43 0.24
CA GLY A 109 11.57 5.92 1.21
C GLY A 109 11.54 5.23 2.58
N SER A 110 10.61 4.29 2.81
CA SER A 110 10.47 3.55 4.07
C SER A 110 11.54 2.49 4.30
N LYS A 111 12.21 2.07 3.23
CA LYS A 111 13.23 1.01 3.19
C LYS A 111 12.72 -0.38 3.58
N HIS A 112 11.43 -0.65 3.46
CA HIS A 112 10.85 -1.98 3.65
C HIS A 112 9.65 -2.21 2.70
N PHE A 113 9.29 -3.48 2.53
CA PHE A 113 7.96 -3.90 2.06
C PHE A 113 7.09 -4.17 3.28
N CYS A 114 5.85 -3.69 3.26
CA CYS A 114 4.96 -3.71 4.44
C CYS A 114 3.84 -4.76 4.36
N GLY A 115 3.63 -5.38 3.21
CA GLY A 115 2.62 -6.43 3.07
C GLY A 115 2.38 -6.91 1.65
N ILE A 116 1.54 -7.92 1.55
CA ILE A 116 1.08 -8.53 0.30
C ILE A 116 -0.44 -8.61 0.35
N ALA A 117 -1.10 -8.15 -0.71
CA ALA A 117 -2.55 -8.25 -0.87
C ALA A 117 -2.90 -8.88 -2.22
N ARG A 118 -4.11 -9.41 -2.35
CA ARG A 118 -4.68 -9.80 -3.65
C ARG A 118 -5.70 -8.78 -4.12
N MET A 119 -5.71 -8.49 -5.41
CA MET A 119 -6.78 -7.72 -6.04
C MET A 119 -8.04 -8.58 -6.16
N THR A 120 -9.20 -8.06 -5.75
CA THR A 120 -10.47 -8.81 -5.68
C THR A 120 -11.60 -8.20 -6.52
N SER A 121 -11.40 -7.03 -7.12
CA SER A 121 -12.33 -6.44 -8.09
C SER A 121 -11.61 -5.75 -9.24
N ALA A 122 -12.33 -5.52 -10.32
CA ALA A 122 -11.94 -4.55 -11.35
C ALA A 122 -11.88 -3.13 -10.77
N VAL A 123 -11.27 -2.20 -11.50
CA VAL A 123 -11.23 -0.80 -11.09
C VAL A 123 -12.57 -0.14 -11.41
N ASN A 124 -13.16 0.50 -10.41
CA ASN A 124 -14.30 1.39 -10.58
C ASN A 124 -13.77 2.81 -10.82
N PHE A 125 -13.93 3.32 -12.04
CA PHE A 125 -13.49 4.67 -12.42
C PHE A 125 -14.56 5.75 -12.18
N ASP A 126 -15.81 5.35 -11.90
CA ASP A 126 -16.94 6.27 -11.73
C ASP A 126 -16.99 6.90 -10.33
N VAL A 127 -16.17 6.41 -9.40
CA VAL A 127 -16.23 6.77 -7.99
C VAL A 127 -14.82 6.88 -7.42
N THR A 128 -14.57 7.93 -6.64
CA THR A 128 -13.31 8.16 -5.94
C THR A 128 -13.50 8.04 -4.43
N PHE A 129 -12.50 7.50 -3.74
CA PHE A 129 -12.52 7.43 -2.28
C PHE A 129 -11.97 8.73 -1.65
N GLY A 130 -12.84 9.42 -0.92
CA GLY A 130 -12.65 10.77 -0.41
C GLY A 130 -11.63 10.89 0.71
N LEU A 131 -11.14 9.80 1.29
CA LEU A 131 -10.14 9.83 2.36
C LEU A 131 -8.71 9.71 1.86
N TRP A 132 -8.40 9.47 0.58
CA TRP A 132 -7.00 9.46 0.13
C TRP A 132 -6.25 10.75 0.53
N GLU A 133 -4.98 10.62 0.93
CA GLU A 133 -4.21 11.77 1.45
C GLU A 133 -4.17 12.93 0.44
N LYS A 134 -4.03 12.61 -0.85
CA LYS A 134 -4.13 13.55 -1.95
C LYS A 134 -5.39 13.26 -2.76
N GLN A 135 -6.15 14.29 -3.09
CA GLN A 135 -7.39 14.20 -3.90
C GLN A 135 -7.13 14.08 -5.40
N LYS A 136 -5.98 13.53 -5.80
CA LYS A 136 -5.59 13.34 -7.20
C LYS A 136 -5.76 11.91 -7.70
N TYR A 137 -6.10 11.00 -6.80
CA TYR A 137 -6.23 9.60 -7.12
C TYR A 137 -7.68 9.35 -7.46
N GLU A 138 -7.92 8.89 -8.68
CA GLU A 138 -9.24 8.64 -9.22
C GLU A 138 -9.51 7.14 -9.28
N GLY A 139 -10.77 6.77 -9.07
CA GLY A 139 -11.16 5.38 -9.02
C GLY A 139 -10.65 4.62 -7.79
N TYR A 140 -11.18 3.42 -7.61
CA TYR A 140 -10.67 2.44 -6.64
C TYR A 140 -10.96 1.01 -7.08
N PHE A 141 -10.26 0.05 -6.50
CA PHE A 141 -10.54 -1.37 -6.61
C PHE A 141 -10.40 -2.04 -5.24
N HIS A 142 -11.08 -3.17 -5.05
CA HIS A 142 -11.00 -3.93 -3.82
C HIS A 142 -9.73 -4.76 -3.76
N VAL A 143 -9.18 -4.84 -2.55
CA VAL A 143 -8.03 -5.68 -2.21
C VAL A 143 -8.31 -6.44 -0.92
N GLU A 144 -7.70 -7.61 -0.81
CA GLU A 144 -7.69 -8.38 0.42
C GLU A 144 -6.24 -8.58 0.86
N TRP A 145 -5.90 -8.03 2.02
CA TRP A 145 -4.58 -8.15 2.61
C TRP A 145 -4.37 -9.59 3.09
N LEU A 146 -3.35 -10.25 2.53
CA LEU A 146 -3.01 -11.64 2.87
C LEU A 146 -2.00 -11.67 4.01
N VAL A 147 -0.98 -10.81 3.94
CA VAL A 147 0.08 -10.72 4.95
C VAL A 147 0.42 -9.26 5.20
N LEU A 148 0.54 -8.89 6.48
CA LEU A 148 1.00 -7.58 6.94
C LEU A 148 2.21 -7.76 7.84
N LYS A 149 3.41 -7.60 7.28
CA LYS A 149 4.66 -7.60 8.05
C LYS A 149 5.73 -6.74 7.37
N ASP A 150 6.58 -6.11 8.17
CA ASP A 150 7.66 -5.29 7.64
C ASP A 150 8.87 -6.16 7.29
N VAL A 151 9.28 -6.18 6.02
CA VAL A 151 10.50 -6.85 5.55
C VAL A 151 11.48 -5.80 5.02
N PRO A 152 12.63 -5.60 5.70
CA PRO A 152 13.61 -4.61 5.29
C PRO A 152 14.19 -4.85 3.90
N ASN A 153 14.45 -3.77 3.16
CA ASN A 153 14.99 -3.86 1.81
C ASN A 153 16.30 -4.65 1.71
N HIS A 154 17.15 -4.63 2.73
CA HIS A 154 18.43 -5.36 2.70
C HIS A 154 18.25 -6.88 2.58
N VAL A 155 17.13 -7.41 3.07
CA VAL A 155 16.77 -8.83 2.94
C VAL A 155 16.41 -9.18 1.50
N LEU A 156 15.87 -8.20 0.76
CA LEU A 156 15.36 -8.36 -0.60
C LEU A 156 16.34 -7.86 -1.67
N MET A 157 17.53 -7.38 -1.29
CA MET A 157 18.51 -6.80 -2.22
C MET A 157 19.05 -7.82 -3.22
N THR A 158 19.08 -9.11 -2.85
CA THR A 158 19.56 -10.21 -3.70
C THR A 158 18.54 -10.62 -4.76
N VAL A 159 17.27 -10.27 -4.56
CA VAL A 159 16.19 -10.60 -5.50
C VAL A 159 16.27 -9.67 -6.70
N GLU A 160 16.23 -10.24 -7.90
CA GLU A 160 16.21 -9.51 -9.16
C GLU A 160 14.77 -9.19 -9.60
N LEU A 161 14.60 -8.04 -10.24
CA LEU A 161 13.38 -7.59 -10.91
C LEU A 161 13.80 -6.91 -12.20
N ASN A 162 13.57 -7.51 -13.37
CA ASN A 162 13.86 -6.91 -14.68
C ASN A 162 15.23 -6.20 -14.74
N GLN A 163 16.32 -6.89 -14.38
CA GLN A 163 17.71 -6.37 -14.38
C GLN A 163 18.01 -5.27 -13.35
N LYS A 164 17.09 -5.01 -12.40
CA LYS A 164 17.34 -4.17 -11.22
C LYS A 164 17.10 -4.97 -9.94
N SER A 165 17.66 -4.50 -8.83
CA SER A 165 17.36 -5.07 -7.51
C SER A 165 15.91 -4.76 -7.13
N PHE A 166 15.20 -5.75 -6.58
CA PHE A 166 13.77 -5.68 -6.26
C PHE A 166 13.35 -4.43 -5.45
N PRO A 167 14.12 -3.97 -4.44
CA PRO A 167 13.80 -2.74 -3.71
C PRO A 167 13.77 -1.45 -4.56
N ARG A 168 14.30 -1.48 -5.79
CA ARG A 168 14.26 -0.38 -6.76
C ARG A 168 13.05 -0.45 -7.69
N ALA A 169 12.10 -1.35 -7.44
CA ALA A 169 10.83 -1.39 -8.12
C ALA A 169 10.08 -0.04 -8.05
N CYS A 170 9.46 0.32 -9.16
CA CYS A 170 8.56 1.45 -9.32
C CYS A 170 7.11 1.02 -9.08
N ASP A 171 6.22 2.00 -8.88
CA ASP A 171 4.78 1.74 -8.79
C ASP A 171 4.26 1.17 -10.11
N GLY A 172 3.56 0.04 -10.06
CA GLY A 172 2.99 -0.62 -11.23
C GLY A 172 3.95 -1.53 -12.00
N ASP A 173 5.19 -1.72 -11.53
CA ASP A 173 6.09 -2.71 -12.14
C ASP A 173 5.45 -4.11 -12.05
N GLU A 174 5.27 -4.76 -13.20
CA GLU A 174 4.91 -6.17 -13.28
C GLU A 174 6.15 -7.04 -12.98
N VAL A 175 5.95 -8.09 -12.19
CA VAL A 175 6.99 -9.00 -11.73
C VAL A 175 6.79 -10.37 -12.38
N ALA A 176 7.84 -10.93 -12.97
CA ALA A 176 7.76 -12.26 -13.56
C ALA A 176 7.61 -13.33 -12.47
N TYR A 177 7.00 -14.48 -12.80
CA TYR A 177 6.73 -15.56 -11.84
C TYR A 177 7.96 -16.00 -11.04
N ASN A 178 9.12 -16.16 -11.69
CA ASN A 178 10.35 -16.60 -11.01
C ASN A 178 10.86 -15.55 -10.02
N GLU A 179 10.84 -14.27 -10.41
CA GLU A 179 11.25 -13.13 -9.57
C GLU A 179 10.30 -12.97 -8.38
N ALA A 180 8.99 -13.12 -8.61
CA ALA A 180 7.96 -13.09 -7.56
C ALA A 180 8.11 -14.26 -6.58
N THR A 181 8.46 -15.45 -7.07
CA THR A 181 8.72 -16.64 -6.24
C THR A 181 9.93 -16.42 -5.35
N GLU A 182 11.03 -15.91 -5.89
CA GLU A 182 12.22 -15.56 -5.12
C GLU A 182 11.92 -14.49 -4.05
N PHE A 183 11.21 -13.42 -4.45
CA PHE A 183 10.74 -12.39 -3.52
C PHE A 183 9.92 -13.00 -2.38
N MET A 184 8.90 -13.81 -2.69
CA MET A 184 8.02 -14.41 -1.69
C MET A 184 8.79 -15.36 -0.77
N HIS A 185 9.75 -16.14 -1.26
CA HIS A 185 10.60 -16.97 -0.40
C HIS A 185 11.41 -16.15 0.60
N CYS A 186 12.08 -15.08 0.15
CA CYS A 186 12.82 -14.18 1.04
C CYS A 186 11.89 -13.45 2.02
N TYR A 187 10.72 -13.00 1.55
CA TYR A 187 9.71 -12.31 2.34
C TYR A 187 9.15 -13.21 3.44
N MET A 188 8.75 -14.44 3.10
CA MET A 188 8.21 -15.42 4.04
C MET A 188 9.26 -15.84 5.08
N SER A 189 10.49 -16.11 4.65
CA SER A 189 11.57 -16.56 5.54
C SER A 189 12.02 -15.52 6.56
N TYR A 190 11.70 -14.23 6.37
CA TYR A 190 12.08 -13.18 7.30
C TYR A 190 11.15 -13.17 8.54
N PRO A 191 11.70 -13.39 9.76
CA PRO A 191 10.93 -13.38 11.00
C PRO A 191 10.71 -11.93 11.47
N SER A 192 9.79 -11.23 10.81
CA SER A 192 9.48 -9.86 11.17
C SER A 192 8.94 -9.75 12.59
N THR A 193 9.29 -8.67 13.27
CA THR A 193 8.80 -8.36 14.62
C THR A 193 7.94 -7.11 14.67
N THR A 194 7.72 -6.46 13.51
CA THR A 194 6.91 -5.25 13.38
C THR A 194 5.98 -5.39 12.18
N SER A 195 4.83 -4.75 12.28
CA SER A 195 3.88 -4.67 11.19
C SER A 195 3.20 -3.32 11.20
N PHE A 196 2.66 -2.92 10.05
CA PHE A 196 1.78 -1.76 9.95
C PHE A 196 0.66 -1.77 11.02
N LEU A 197 0.20 -2.96 11.42
CA LEU A 197 -0.81 -3.14 12.45
C LEU A 197 -0.45 -2.50 13.80
N ASP A 198 0.83 -2.38 14.13
CA ASP A 198 1.33 -1.76 15.37
C ASP A 198 0.92 -0.27 15.48
N ASP A 199 0.66 0.38 14.34
CA ASP A 199 0.36 1.82 14.26
C ASP A 199 -1.11 2.13 13.92
N MET A 200 -2.02 1.13 13.92
CA MET A 200 -3.43 1.33 13.50
C MET A 200 -4.11 2.46 14.27
N ALA A 201 -4.03 2.46 15.61
CA ALA A 201 -4.65 3.48 16.46
C ALA A 201 -4.08 4.89 16.19
N TYR A 202 -2.79 4.98 15.87
CA TYR A 202 -2.16 6.24 15.48
C TYR A 202 -2.78 6.78 14.18
N TYR A 203 -2.92 5.94 13.15
CA TYR A 203 -3.51 6.36 11.89
C TYR A 203 -5.01 6.60 11.96
N ASP A 204 -5.75 5.88 12.81
CA ASP A 204 -7.16 6.19 13.08
C ASP A 204 -7.32 7.62 13.62
N SER A 205 -6.45 8.05 14.55
CA SER A 205 -6.48 9.43 15.05
C SER A 205 -6.19 10.47 13.96
N LEU A 206 -5.28 10.17 13.03
CA LEU A 206 -4.98 11.04 11.89
C LEU A 206 -6.15 11.09 10.89
N GLN A 207 -6.88 9.99 10.71
CA GLN A 207 -8.07 9.97 9.89
C GLN A 207 -9.15 10.89 10.46
N VAL A 208 -9.44 10.81 11.77
CA VAL A 208 -10.41 11.70 12.43
C VAL A 208 -10.05 13.19 12.23
N ALA A 209 -8.76 13.51 12.35
CA ALA A 209 -8.28 14.87 12.07
C ALA A 209 -8.45 15.28 10.59
N LEU A 210 -8.25 14.34 9.65
CA LEU A 210 -8.46 14.57 8.22
C LEU A 210 -9.94 14.78 7.88
N GLU A 211 -10.82 13.96 8.44
CA GLU A 211 -12.27 14.06 8.32
C GLU A 211 -12.77 15.41 8.80
N SER A 212 -12.37 15.81 10.02
CA SER A 212 -12.67 17.12 10.60
C SER A 212 -12.20 18.26 9.70
N LYS A 213 -10.98 18.16 9.16
CA LYS A 213 -10.41 19.16 8.24
C LYS A 213 -11.18 19.24 6.91
N ARG A 214 -11.76 18.14 6.45
CA ARG A 214 -12.52 18.05 5.19
C ARG A 214 -14.02 18.25 5.38
N GLY A 215 -14.50 18.45 6.61
CA GLY A 215 -15.92 18.56 6.91
C GLY A 215 -16.70 17.26 6.74
N LEU A 216 -16.01 16.11 6.75
CA LEU A 216 -16.60 14.78 6.64
C LEU A 216 -17.06 14.33 8.04
N THR A 217 -18.12 14.94 8.56
CA THR A 217 -18.64 14.59 9.89
C THR A 217 -19.78 13.60 9.72
N ARG A 218 -19.73 12.45 10.41
CA ARG A 218 -20.89 11.58 10.53
C ARG A 218 -21.96 12.34 11.30
N GLN A 219 -23.14 12.54 10.70
CA GLN A 219 -24.31 12.87 11.51
C GLN A 219 -24.66 11.62 12.29
N ASP A 220 -24.89 11.76 13.59
CA ASP A 220 -25.33 10.68 14.48
C ASP A 220 -26.68 10.13 13.99
N GLN A 221 -26.65 9.24 13.01
CA GLN A 221 -27.76 8.38 12.65
C GLN A 221 -27.37 6.98 13.10
N GLU A 222 -27.96 6.57 14.22
CA GLU A 222 -28.11 5.18 14.65
C GLU A 222 -28.97 4.47 13.61
N ASP A 223 -28.40 4.06 12.49
CA ASP A 223 -29.04 3.12 11.57
C ASP A 223 -27.98 2.14 11.03
N ASP A 224 -28.35 0.87 11.09
CA ASP A 224 -27.53 -0.32 10.94
C ASP A 224 -26.62 -0.33 9.70
N ALA A 225 -25.34 -0.68 9.91
CA ALA A 225 -24.47 -1.41 8.98
C ALA A 225 -24.43 -0.96 7.50
N ILE A 226 -24.58 0.33 7.20
CA ILE A 226 -24.14 0.87 5.91
C ILE A 226 -22.61 0.83 5.94
N ASP A 227 -22.02 -0.01 5.07
CA ASP A 227 -20.57 -0.23 4.94
C ASP A 227 -19.79 1.09 5.10
N ASP A 228 -18.90 1.14 6.11
CA ASP A 228 -18.03 2.27 6.47
C ASP A 228 -17.38 2.90 5.22
N LEU A 229 -17.08 2.08 4.21
CA LEU A 229 -16.56 2.52 2.91
C LEU A 229 -17.51 3.46 2.15
N HIS A 230 -18.80 3.13 2.04
CA HIS A 230 -19.77 3.85 1.19
C HIS A 230 -19.89 5.33 1.55
N PHE A 231 -19.76 5.68 2.84
CA PHE A 231 -19.82 7.07 3.30
C PHE A 231 -18.74 7.96 2.68
N TYR A 232 -17.59 7.39 2.32
CA TYR A 232 -16.46 8.13 1.76
C TYR A 232 -16.35 8.02 0.24
N LEU A 233 -17.29 7.34 -0.42
CA LEU A 233 -17.32 7.21 -1.87
C LEU A 233 -17.96 8.46 -2.50
N ILE A 234 -17.23 9.12 -3.39
CA ILE A 234 -17.63 10.36 -4.06
C ILE A 234 -17.73 10.07 -5.56
N PRO A 235 -18.85 10.40 -6.23
CA PRO A 235 -18.94 10.29 -7.69
C PRO A 235 -17.80 11.05 -8.37
N ALA A 236 -17.18 10.43 -9.37
CA ALA A 236 -16.22 11.11 -10.23
C ALA A 236 -16.94 12.27 -10.93
N ALA A 237 -16.27 13.42 -11.04
CA ALA A 237 -16.85 14.56 -11.72
C ALA A 237 -17.12 14.15 -13.18
N SER A 238 -18.38 14.18 -13.60
CA SER A 238 -18.74 13.94 -15.00
C SER A 238 -17.97 14.93 -15.86
N THR A 239 -17.01 14.44 -16.64
CA THR A 239 -16.49 15.19 -17.77
C THR A 239 -17.64 15.30 -18.76
N ALA A 240 -18.39 16.40 -18.67
CA ALA A 240 -19.33 16.77 -19.71
C ALA A 240 -18.52 16.93 -21.00
N SER A 241 -18.65 15.94 -21.89
CA SER A 241 -18.11 15.95 -23.25
C SER A 241 -18.89 16.93 -24.12
#